data_AF-A0A6C0E8P6-F1
#
_entry.id   AF-A0A6C0E8P6-F1
#
_cell.length_a   1.000
_cell.length_b   1.000
_cell.length_c   1.000
_cell.angle_alpha   90.00
_cell.angle_beta   90.00
_cell.angle_gamma   90.00
#
_symmetry.space_group_name_H-M   'P 1'
#
loop_
_entity.id
_entity.type
_entity.pdbx_description
1 polymer ?
#
loop_
_entity_poly.entity_id
_entity_poly.type
_entity_poly.pdbx_seq_one_letter_code
_entity_poly.pdbx_strand_id
1 'polypeptide(L)'
;MVLKSFSYLEGLLTLLLSIFFSILLIILYKISKCYFYPNTTDPLLRNIYKSIDGWTLSHFFYFAYITYIFPTYIYELILLGIFWELFEELFGLLGLIYKDQKYKWIKDCLEDYNHPGRWWYGKKEDILSNMLGILYGLLLRYFI
;
A
#
# COMPACT_ATOMS: atom_id res chain seq x y z
N MET A 1 -13.35 22.30 10.91
CA MET A 1 -12.80 22.67 9.58
C MET A 1 -13.72 22.06 8.52
N VAL A 2 -14.58 22.86 7.89
CA VAL A 2 -15.55 22.33 6.90
C VAL A 2 -14.79 22.07 5.61
N LEU A 3 -14.45 20.81 5.34
CA LEU A 3 -13.95 20.39 4.03
C LEU A 3 -15.04 20.73 3.00
N LYS A 4 -14.70 21.60 2.05
CA LYS A 4 -15.58 22.01 0.95
C LYS A 4 -16.09 20.73 0.26
N SER A 5 -17.41 20.62 0.03
CA SER A 5 -17.94 19.47 -0.71
C SER A 5 -17.45 19.57 -2.16
N PHE A 6 -16.52 18.69 -2.52
CA PHE A 6 -16.15 18.50 -3.91
C PHE A 6 -17.36 18.01 -4.70
N SER A 7 -17.43 18.36 -5.98
CA SER A 7 -18.26 17.57 -6.88
C SER A 7 -17.77 16.12 -6.89
N TYR A 8 -18.65 15.16 -7.18
CA TYR A 8 -18.27 13.74 -7.18
C TYR A 8 -17.10 13.46 -8.15
N LEU A 9 -16.99 14.19 -9.26
CA LEU A 9 -15.91 14.04 -10.22
C LEU A 9 -14.56 14.57 -9.68
N GLU A 10 -14.56 15.73 -9.03
CA GLU A 10 -13.35 16.29 -8.41
C GLU A 10 -12.84 15.42 -7.26
N GLY A 11 -13.75 14.87 -6.45
CA GLY A 11 -13.41 13.93 -5.39
C GLY A 11 -12.79 12.65 -5.93
N LEU A 12 -13.37 12.07 -6.99
CA LEU A 12 -12.82 10.89 -7.65
C LEU A 12 -11.43 11.16 -8.26
N LEU A 13 -11.25 12.29 -8.94
CA LEU A 13 -9.95 12.70 -9.48
C LEU A 13 -8.91 12.84 -8.37
N THR A 14 -9.28 13.46 -7.25
CA THR A 14 -8.37 13.65 -6.10
C THR A 14 -8.00 12.31 -5.46
N LEU A 15 -8.96 11.38 -5.35
CA LEU A 15 -8.70 10.02 -4.89
C LEU A 15 -7.70 9.30 -5.82
N LEU A 16 -7.91 9.35 -7.14
CA LEU A 16 -6.99 8.75 -8.11
C LEU A 16 -5.59 9.35 -8.03
N LEU A 17 -5.49 10.68 -7.87
CA LEU A 17 -4.20 11.35 -7.67
C LEU A 17 -3.51 10.91 -6.37
N SER A 18 -4.26 10.70 -5.29
CA SER A 18 -3.67 10.20 -4.03
C SER A 18 -3.14 8.78 -4.16
N ILE A 19 -3.80 7.92 -4.93
CA ILE A 19 -3.36 6.55 -5.22
C ILE A 19 -2.09 6.59 -6.09
N PHE A 20 -2.09 7.42 -7.13
CA PHE A 20 -0.91 7.59 -7.96
C PHE A 20 0.30 8.07 -7.15
N PHE A 21 0.07 9.04 -6.26
CA PHE A 21 1.11 9.57 -5.39
C PHE A 21 1.62 8.53 -4.38
N SER A 22 0.74 7.71 -3.79
CA SER A 22 1.17 6.65 -2.87
C SER A 22 2.02 5.60 -3.57
N ILE A 23 1.64 5.17 -4.78
CA ILE A 23 2.43 4.25 -5.61
C ILE A 23 3.82 4.86 -5.93
N LEU A 24 3.85 6.14 -6.32
CA LEU A 24 5.10 6.85 -6.58
C LEU A 24 6.01 6.87 -5.33
N LEU A 25 5.45 7.14 -4.15
CA LEU A 25 6.20 7.11 -2.89
C LEU A 25 6.74 5.72 -2.57
N ILE A 26 5.97 4.66 -2.80
CA ILE A 26 6.43 3.27 -2.59
C ILE A 26 7.61 2.94 -3.51
N ILE A 27 7.54 3.35 -4.78
CA ILE A 27 8.64 3.16 -5.75
C ILE A 27 9.88 3.96 -5.32
N LEU A 28 9.71 5.24 -4.96
CA LEU A 28 10.81 6.10 -4.52
C LEU A 28 11.45 5.58 -3.23
N TYR A 29 10.64 5.15 -2.27
CA TYR A 29 11.11 4.50 -1.04
C TYR A 29 12.02 3.33 -1.37
N LYS A 30 11.60 2.46 -2.30
CA LYS A 30 12.39 1.30 -2.69
C LYS A 30 13.68 1.67 -3.39
N ILE A 31 13.63 2.58 -4.37
CA ILE A 31 14.82 3.07 -5.07
C ILE A 31 15.80 3.65 -4.04
N SER A 32 15.32 4.45 -3.09
CA SER A 32 16.14 5.06 -2.05
C SER A 32 16.75 4.01 -1.12
N LYS A 33 15.95 3.06 -0.63
CA LYS A 33 16.43 1.93 0.17
C LYS A 33 17.53 1.19 -0.57
N CYS A 34 17.35 0.95 -1.87
CA CYS A 34 18.31 0.22 -2.67
C CYS A 34 19.61 0.96 -2.93
N TYR A 35 19.51 2.26 -3.14
CA TYR A 35 20.67 3.10 -3.38
C TYR A 35 21.50 3.30 -2.10
N PHE A 36 20.85 3.62 -0.99
CA PHE A 36 21.54 3.97 0.26
C PHE A 36 21.82 2.79 1.18
N TYR A 37 20.97 1.74 1.18
CA TYR A 37 21.03 0.62 2.12
C TYR A 37 20.82 -0.75 1.44
N PRO A 38 21.62 -1.11 0.42
CA PRO A 38 21.38 -2.28 -0.42
C PRO A 38 21.31 -3.60 0.37
N ASN A 39 22.19 -3.78 1.37
CA ASN A 39 22.36 -5.03 2.11
C ASN A 39 21.49 -5.13 3.39
N THR A 40 20.52 -4.24 3.54
CA THR A 40 19.61 -4.26 4.71
C THR A 40 18.28 -4.90 4.32
N THR A 41 17.64 -5.59 5.26
CA THR A 41 16.24 -6.02 5.09
C THR A 41 15.34 -4.80 5.05
N ASP A 42 14.26 -4.86 4.28
CA ASP A 42 13.24 -3.79 4.29
C ASP A 42 12.71 -3.61 5.72
N PRO A 43 12.87 -2.44 6.35
CA PRO A 43 12.40 -2.22 7.72
C PRO A 43 10.87 -2.36 7.84
N LEU A 44 10.11 -2.17 6.75
CA LEU A 44 8.67 -2.37 6.75
C LEU A 44 8.25 -3.84 6.71
N LEU A 45 9.15 -4.76 6.34
CA LEU A 45 8.92 -6.21 6.44
C LEU A 45 9.18 -6.76 7.84
N ARG A 46 9.66 -5.92 8.77
CA ARG A 46 9.89 -6.36 10.15
C ARG A 46 8.55 -6.55 10.84
N ASN A 47 8.25 -7.80 11.21
CA ASN A 47 7.08 -8.12 12.02
C ASN A 47 7.08 -7.31 13.33
N ILE A 48 5.97 -6.63 13.56
CA ILE A 48 5.68 -5.87 14.78
C ILE A 48 4.94 -6.77 15.76
N TYR A 49 3.92 -7.49 15.28
CA TYR A 49 3.18 -8.48 16.07
C TYR A 49 2.61 -9.58 15.17
N LYS A 50 3.02 -10.84 15.41
CA LYS A 50 2.64 -11.99 14.57
C LYS A 50 2.94 -11.70 13.09
N SER A 51 1.94 -11.75 12.21
CA SER A 51 2.03 -11.48 10.77
C SER A 51 1.83 -10.01 10.40
N ILE A 52 1.65 -9.11 11.38
CA ILE A 52 1.52 -7.67 11.15
C ILE A 52 2.92 -7.06 11.07
N ASP A 53 3.25 -6.45 9.94
CA ASP A 53 4.47 -5.69 9.72
C ASP A 53 4.18 -4.22 9.40
N GLY A 54 5.23 -3.47 9.03
CA GLY A 54 5.11 -2.06 8.67
C GLY A 54 4.27 -1.82 7.42
N TRP A 55 4.25 -2.75 6.46
CA TRP A 55 3.37 -2.68 5.30
C TRP A 55 1.92 -2.82 5.73
N THR A 56 1.59 -3.84 6.54
CA THR A 56 0.23 -4.00 7.08
C THR A 56 -0.24 -2.76 7.84
N LEU A 57 0.62 -2.13 8.65
CA LEU A 57 0.27 -0.87 9.31
C LEU A 57 0.06 0.28 8.31
N SER A 58 0.90 0.38 7.28
CA SER A 58 0.76 1.43 6.28
C SER A 58 -0.59 1.35 5.55
N HIS A 59 -1.07 0.14 5.28
CA HIS A 59 -2.40 -0.13 4.74
C HIS A 59 -3.50 0.40 5.65
N PHE A 60 -3.47 0.06 6.95
CA PHE A 60 -4.42 0.58 7.93
C PHE A 60 -4.46 2.11 7.93
N PHE A 61 -3.29 2.76 8.06
CA PHE A 61 -3.22 4.22 8.15
C PHE A 61 -3.63 4.91 6.86
N TYR A 62 -3.24 4.38 5.71
CA TYR A 62 -3.64 4.92 4.41
C TYR A 62 -5.15 4.85 4.23
N PHE A 63 -5.76 3.68 4.46
CA PHE A 63 -7.20 3.50 4.31
C PHE A 63 -8.01 4.28 5.35
N ALA A 64 -7.50 4.44 6.57
CA ALA A 64 -8.08 5.34 7.57
C ALA A 64 -8.07 6.80 7.12
N TYR A 65 -6.91 7.29 6.67
CA TYR A 65 -6.74 8.67 6.23
C TYR A 65 -7.62 8.99 5.02
N ILE A 66 -7.59 8.13 3.99
CA ILE A 66 -8.32 8.40 2.75
C ILE A 66 -9.83 8.32 2.96
N THR A 67 -10.31 7.39 3.81
CA THR A 67 -11.73 7.28 4.15
C THR A 67 -12.21 8.47 4.98
N TYR A 68 -11.36 8.96 5.90
CA TYR A 68 -11.65 10.16 6.67
C TYR A 68 -11.86 11.38 5.75
N ILE A 69 -11.08 11.51 4.66
CA ILE A 69 -11.21 12.61 3.70
C ILE A 69 -12.39 12.39 2.74
N PHE A 70 -12.55 11.17 2.22
CA PHE A 70 -13.50 10.81 1.17
C PHE A 70 -14.55 9.79 1.65
N PRO A 71 -15.35 10.09 2.70
CA PRO A 71 -16.27 9.13 3.30
C PRO A 71 -17.46 8.76 2.39
N THR A 72 -17.67 9.46 1.28
CA THR A 72 -18.72 9.14 0.29
C THR A 72 -18.31 8.03 -0.67
N TYR A 73 -17.03 7.65 -0.72
CA TYR A 73 -16.47 6.70 -1.69
C TYR A 73 -16.14 5.35 -1.05
N ILE A 74 -16.88 4.93 -0.02
CA ILE A 74 -16.58 3.73 0.76
C ILE A 74 -16.51 2.49 -0.11
N TYR A 75 -17.43 2.34 -1.06
CA TYR A 75 -17.47 1.16 -1.93
C TYR A 75 -16.26 1.13 -2.87
N GLU A 76 -15.88 2.26 -3.42
CA GLU A 76 -14.70 2.44 -4.26
C GLU A 76 -13.42 2.14 -3.47
N LEU A 77 -13.34 2.57 -2.21
CA LEU A 77 -12.21 2.30 -1.33
C LEU A 77 -12.12 0.81 -0.93
N ILE A 78 -13.24 0.15 -0.67
CA ILE A 78 -13.26 -1.30 -0.43
C ILE A 78 -12.76 -2.07 -1.66
N LEU A 79 -13.30 -1.72 -2.84
CA LEU A 79 -12.88 -2.34 -4.10
C LEU A 79 -11.42 -2.09 -4.39
N LEU A 80 -10.94 -0.87 -4.17
CA LEU A 80 -9.53 -0.50 -4.33
C LEU A 80 -8.64 -1.36 -3.44
N GLY A 81 -8.97 -1.52 -2.15
CA GLY A 81 -8.23 -2.37 -1.23
C GLY A 81 -8.16 -3.81 -1.72
N ILE A 82 -9.28 -4.40 -2.13
CA ILE A 82 -9.29 -5.79 -2.65
C ILE A 82 -8.49 -5.90 -3.95
N PHE A 83 -8.67 -4.97 -4.89
CA PHE A 83 -7.97 -5.00 -6.17
C PHE A 83 -6.47 -4.77 -6.03
N TRP A 84 -6.05 -3.94 -5.08
CA TRP A 84 -4.64 -3.72 -4.79
C TRP A 84 -3.94 -5.02 -4.35
N GLU A 85 -4.55 -5.75 -3.41
CA GLU A 85 -3.99 -7.02 -2.91
C GLU A 85 -3.95 -8.10 -4.00
N LEU A 86 -4.99 -8.15 -4.84
CA LEU A 86 -5.01 -9.03 -6.02
C LEU A 86 -3.93 -8.63 -7.04
N PHE A 87 -3.72 -7.33 -7.23
CA PHE A 87 -2.68 -6.81 -8.11
C PHE A 87 -1.29 -7.17 -7.58
N GLU A 88 -1.01 -7.01 -6.29
CA GLU A 88 0.26 -7.39 -5.67
C GLU A 88 0.51 -8.90 -5.78
N GLU A 89 -0.50 -9.73 -5.50
CA GLU A 89 -0.39 -11.18 -5.66
C GLU A 89 -0.12 -11.57 -7.12
N LEU A 90 -0.86 -11.01 -8.08
CA LEU A 90 -0.69 -11.32 -9.50
C LEU A 90 0.67 -10.86 -10.04
N PHE A 91 1.09 -9.63 -9.72
CA PHE A 91 2.38 -9.10 -10.18
C PHE A 91 3.56 -9.79 -9.50
N GLY A 92 3.41 -10.18 -8.23
CA GLY A 92 4.36 -11.02 -7.51
C GLY A 92 4.47 -12.41 -8.14
N LEU A 93 3.36 -13.04 -8.54
CA LEU A 93 3.32 -14.36 -9.19
C LEU A 93 3.91 -14.34 -10.61
N LEU A 94 3.56 -13.34 -11.42
CA LEU A 94 4.03 -13.26 -12.80
C LEU A 94 5.52 -12.91 -12.90
N GLY A 95 6.14 -12.51 -11.77
CA GLY A 95 7.51 -12.01 -11.78
C GLY A 95 7.64 -10.80 -12.71
N LEU A 96 6.56 -10.07 -12.99
CA LEU A 96 6.65 -8.84 -13.82
C LEU A 96 7.43 -7.75 -13.09
N ILE A 97 7.54 -7.87 -11.77
CA ILE A 97 8.42 -7.07 -10.94
C ILE A 97 9.84 -7.69 -10.90
N TYR A 98 9.99 -9.00 -11.19
CA TYR A 98 11.27 -9.74 -11.22
C TYR A 98 11.29 -10.97 -12.14
N LYS A 99 11.66 -10.79 -13.41
CA LYS A 99 12.03 -11.92 -14.27
C LYS A 99 13.05 -11.59 -15.34
N ASP A 100 13.94 -10.62 -15.09
CA ASP A 100 15.06 -10.41 -16.00
C ASP A 100 16.41 -10.47 -15.26
N GLN A 101 17.20 -11.46 -15.64
CA GLN A 101 18.48 -11.83 -15.02
C GLN A 101 19.61 -10.82 -15.31
N LYS A 102 19.32 -9.75 -16.03
CA LYS A 102 20.32 -8.88 -16.65
C LYS A 102 20.95 -7.85 -15.69
N TYR A 103 20.33 -7.54 -14.55
CA TYR A 103 20.82 -6.52 -13.62
C TYR A 103 20.85 -7.00 -12.16
N LYS A 104 21.99 -7.60 -11.78
CA LYS A 104 22.25 -8.20 -10.45
C LYS A 104 22.07 -7.24 -9.28
N TRP A 105 22.42 -5.96 -9.44
CA TRP A 105 22.32 -4.95 -8.37
C TRP A 105 20.87 -4.59 -8.01
N ILE A 106 19.95 -4.73 -8.96
CA ILE A 106 18.52 -4.57 -8.70
C ILE A 106 18.08 -5.83 -7.93
N LYS A 107 18.49 -7.03 -8.38
CA LYS A 107 18.07 -8.33 -7.82
C LYS A 107 18.28 -8.48 -6.32
N ASP A 108 19.51 -8.25 -5.86
CA ASP A 108 19.88 -8.40 -4.44
C ASP A 108 19.11 -7.41 -3.54
N CYS A 109 18.51 -6.38 -4.14
CA CYS A 109 17.79 -5.35 -3.42
C CYS A 109 16.27 -5.58 -3.30
N LEU A 110 15.74 -6.53 -4.08
CA LEU A 110 14.32 -6.86 -4.18
C LEU A 110 13.96 -8.23 -3.59
N GLU A 111 14.93 -8.92 -3.00
CA GLU A 111 14.68 -10.13 -2.24
C GLU A 111 14.18 -9.81 -0.82
N ASP A 112 12.96 -10.24 -0.52
CA ASP A 112 12.53 -10.48 0.86
C ASP A 112 13.23 -11.76 1.36
N TYR A 113 13.77 -11.73 2.57
CA TYR A 113 14.43 -12.87 3.19
C TYR A 113 13.46 -14.03 3.46
N ASN A 114 12.18 -13.70 3.72
CA ASN A 114 11.11 -14.68 3.94
C ASN A 114 10.45 -15.14 2.64
N HIS A 115 10.48 -14.30 1.60
CA HIS A 115 9.92 -14.57 0.28
C HIS A 115 10.93 -14.25 -0.82
N PRO A 116 11.96 -15.11 -1.01
CA PRO A 116 13.02 -14.84 -1.97
C PRO A 116 12.44 -14.60 -3.36
N GLY A 117 12.74 -13.41 -3.90
CA GLY A 117 12.27 -12.96 -5.21
C GLY A 117 10.92 -12.23 -5.24
N ARG A 118 10.30 -11.91 -4.09
CA ARG A 118 9.05 -11.13 -4.03
C ARG A 118 9.16 -9.96 -3.06
N TRP A 119 9.06 -8.74 -3.59
CA TRP A 119 8.97 -7.53 -2.78
C TRP A 119 7.52 -7.03 -2.62
N TRP A 120 6.70 -7.15 -3.67
CA TRP A 120 5.24 -7.03 -3.57
C TRP A 120 4.63 -8.42 -3.58
N TYR A 121 3.82 -8.71 -2.56
CA TYR A 121 3.00 -9.90 -2.46
C TYR A 121 1.79 -9.55 -1.60
N GLY A 122 0.61 -9.99 -2.00
CA GLY A 122 -0.60 -9.70 -1.25
C GLY A 122 -0.66 -10.52 0.03
N LYS A 123 -1.19 -9.94 1.11
CA LYS A 123 -1.47 -10.67 2.35
C LYS A 123 -2.94 -10.59 2.72
N LYS A 124 -3.46 -11.66 3.31
CA LYS A 124 -4.83 -11.65 3.85
C LYS A 124 -4.95 -10.65 4.99
N GLU A 125 -3.90 -10.50 5.77
CA GLU A 125 -3.76 -9.50 6.83
C GLU A 125 -3.89 -8.08 6.29
N ASP A 126 -3.40 -7.80 5.09
CA ASP A 126 -3.44 -6.46 4.49
C ASP A 126 -4.86 -6.13 3.99
N ILE A 127 -5.61 -7.11 3.46
CA ILE A 127 -7.07 -6.97 3.21
C ILE A 127 -7.81 -6.60 4.50
N LEU A 128 -7.55 -7.32 5.60
CA LEU A 128 -8.19 -7.03 6.89
C LEU A 128 -7.80 -5.64 7.41
N SER A 129 -6.53 -5.28 7.24
CA SER A 129 -5.99 -3.97 7.60
C SER A 129 -6.65 -2.83 6.83
N ASN A 130 -6.85 -2.99 5.53
CA ASN A 130 -7.59 -2.06 4.67
C ASN A 130 -9.02 -1.84 5.23
N MET A 131 -9.75 -2.93 5.53
CA MET A 131 -11.11 -2.85 6.05
C MET A 131 -11.18 -2.17 7.43
N LEU A 132 -10.24 -2.49 8.34
CA LEU A 132 -10.15 -1.85 9.65
C LEU A 132 -9.82 -0.37 9.54
N GLY A 133 -8.93 0.00 8.61
CA GLY A 133 -8.60 1.38 8.29
C GLY A 133 -9.85 2.15 7.83
N ILE A 134 -10.59 1.62 6.85
CA ILE A 134 -11.84 2.21 6.36
C ILE A 134 -12.82 2.44 7.51
N LEU A 135 -13.10 1.41 8.31
CA LEU A 135 -14.01 1.51 9.46
C LEU A 135 -13.54 2.58 10.45
N TYR A 136 -12.26 2.60 10.79
CA TYR A 136 -11.69 3.57 11.71
C TYR A 136 -11.78 5.00 11.17
N GLY A 137 -11.51 5.22 9.88
CA GLY A 137 -11.66 6.52 9.23
C GLY A 137 -13.10 7.04 9.25
N LEU A 138 -14.09 6.16 9.05
CA LEU A 138 -15.51 6.49 9.17
C LEU A 138 -15.89 6.88 10.60
N LEU A 139 -15.45 6.10 11.59
CA LEU A 139 -15.72 6.39 13.00
C LEU A 139 -15.11 7.73 13.41
N LEU A 140 -13.85 7.99 13.06
CA LEU A 140 -13.21 9.27 13.33
C LEU A 140 -13.99 10.44 12.72
N ARG A 141 -14.46 10.30 11.48
CA ARG A 141 -15.24 11.33 10.79
C ARG A 141 -16.63 11.52 11.39
N TYR A 142 -17.19 10.50 12.03
CA TYR A 142 -18.48 10.58 12.71
C TYR A 142 -18.39 11.33 14.04
N PHE A 143 -17.29 11.16 14.77
CA PHE A 143 -17.10 11.76 16.11
C PHE A 143 -16.47 13.16 16.11
N ILE A 144 -15.83 13.59 15.01
CA ILE A 144 -15.12 14.88 14.87
C ILE A 144 -15.83 15.76 13.85
#